data_AF-A0A242LCD7-F1
#
_entry.id   AF-A0A242LCD7-F1
#
_cell.length_a   1.000
_cell.length_b   1.000
_cell.length_c   1.000
_cell.angle_alpha   90.00
_cell.angle_beta   90.00
_cell.angle_gamma   90.00
#
_symmetry.space_group_name_H-M   'P 1'
#
loop_
_entity.id
_entity.type
_entity.pdbx_description
1 polymer ?
#
loop_
_entity_poly.entity_id
_entity_poly.type
_entity_poly.pdbx_seq_one_letter_code
_entity_poly.pdbx_strand_id
1 'polypeptide(L)'
;MGVIAFKEEKKKKSLAVRNVDVILEYNDTQTRLRTIKLNANKVIEMRENQLLGKGKLQEYTEICLIHAKKRLCIPIVQGSGRYCDHDNGGLRFSVPNNVRIAKAEMHNWHLR
;
A
#
# COMPACT_ATOMS: atom_id res chain seq x y z
N MET A 1 36.48 8.74 21.52
CA MET A 1 35.14 8.22 21.86
C MET A 1 34.16 8.73 20.81
N GLY A 2 34.08 8.08 19.65
CA GLY A 2 33.18 8.50 18.57
C GLY A 2 31.79 7.93 18.82
N VAL A 3 30.82 8.80 19.08
CA VAL A 3 29.42 8.40 19.17
C VAL A 3 28.94 8.10 17.75
N ILE A 4 28.90 6.82 17.38
CA ILE A 4 28.26 6.38 16.15
C ILE A 4 26.76 6.57 16.40
N ALA A 5 26.22 7.67 15.89
CA ALA A 5 24.78 7.87 15.83
C ALA A 5 24.22 6.80 14.86
N PHE A 6 23.71 5.71 15.42
CA PHE A 6 22.90 4.75 14.70
C PHE A 6 21.67 5.51 14.20
N LYS A 7 21.70 5.90 12.93
CA LYS A 7 20.54 6.42 12.21
C LYS A 7 19.55 5.27 12.20
N GLU A 8 18.57 5.29 13.11
CA GLU A 8 17.44 4.36 13.10
C GLU A 8 16.84 4.39 11.69
N GLU A 9 17.18 3.40 10.87
CA GLU A 9 16.46 3.13 9.64
C GLU A 9 15.06 2.78 10.09
N LYS A 10 14.12 3.75 9.95
CA LYS A 10 12.69 3.51 10.21
C LYS A 10 12.30 2.20 9.56
N LYS A 11 12.05 1.17 10.37
CA LYS A 11 11.66 -0.17 9.88
C LYS A 11 10.44 0.04 8.99
N LYS A 12 10.60 -0.23 7.69
CA LYS A 12 9.49 -0.18 6.74
C LYS A 12 8.46 -1.20 7.20
N LYS A 13 7.25 -0.73 7.47
CA LYS A 13 6.15 -1.61 7.85
C LYS A 13 5.26 -1.81 6.64
N SER A 14 5.28 -3.03 6.13
CA SER A 14 4.71 -3.36 4.83
C SER A 14 3.44 -4.17 5.00
N LEU A 15 2.42 -3.86 4.21
CA LEU A 15 1.21 -4.67 4.12
C LEU A 15 1.26 -5.50 2.83
N ALA A 16 1.35 -6.82 2.94
CA ALA A 16 1.38 -7.71 1.79
C ALA A 16 -0.05 -8.08 1.35
N VAL A 17 -0.35 -7.88 0.08
CA VAL A 17 -1.66 -8.13 -0.53
C VAL A 17 -1.50 -8.78 -1.89
N ARG A 18 -2.42 -9.66 -2.27
CA ARG A 18 -2.42 -10.20 -3.63
C ARG A 18 -2.81 -9.10 -4.61
N ASN A 19 -2.22 -9.13 -5.80
CA ASN A 19 -2.52 -8.15 -6.84
C ASN A 19 -4.03 -8.04 -7.18
N VAL A 20 -4.76 -9.16 -7.09
CA VAL A 20 -6.21 -9.22 -7.38
C VAL A 20 -7.08 -8.53 -6.32
N ASP A 21 -6.54 -8.32 -5.12
CA ASP A 21 -7.28 -7.73 -4.00
C ASP A 21 -7.15 -6.19 -3.96
N VAL A 22 -6.51 -5.61 -4.98
CA VAL A 22 -6.09 -4.21 -5.02
C VAL A 22 -6.61 -3.52 -6.28
N ILE A 23 -7.12 -2.30 -6.08
CA ILE A 23 -7.50 -1.36 -7.12
C ILE A 23 -6.51 -0.19 -7.05
N LEU A 24 -5.90 0.13 -8.18
CA LEU A 24 -4.93 1.21 -8.33
C LEU A 24 -5.61 2.39 -9.03
N GLU A 25 -5.72 3.53 -8.35
CA GLU A 25 -6.33 4.73 -8.93
C GLU A 25 -5.24 5.75 -9.29
N TYR A 26 -5.29 6.21 -10.54
CA TYR A 26 -4.29 7.10 -11.12
C TYR A 26 -4.84 8.53 -11.23
N ASN A 27 -3.96 9.48 -11.53
CA ASN A 27 -4.38 10.78 -12.04
C ASN A 27 -5.07 10.66 -13.41
N ASP A 28 -5.70 11.74 -13.86
CA ASP A 28 -6.50 11.76 -15.10
C ASP A 28 -5.67 11.37 -16.33
N THR A 29 -4.39 11.72 -16.35
CA THR A 29 -3.46 11.36 -17.44
C THR A 29 -2.90 9.94 -17.33
N GLN A 30 -3.26 9.18 -16.30
CA GLN A 30 -2.80 7.80 -16.03
C GLN A 30 -1.27 7.63 -15.92
N THR A 31 -0.55 8.74 -15.77
CA THR A 31 0.91 8.79 -15.65
C THR A 31 1.39 8.57 -14.23
N ARG A 32 0.49 8.69 -13.25
CA ARG A 32 0.85 8.66 -11.83
C ARG A 32 -0.20 8.03 -10.95
N LEU A 33 0.19 7.00 -10.21
CA LEU A 33 -0.59 6.40 -9.14
C LEU A 33 -0.83 7.41 -8.01
N ARG A 34 -2.10 7.59 -7.62
CA ARG A 34 -2.50 8.49 -6.53
C ARG A 34 -2.90 7.73 -5.29
N THR A 35 -3.62 6.62 -5.46
CA THR A 35 -4.23 5.89 -4.35
C THR A 35 -4.24 4.40 -4.64
N ILE A 36 -4.14 3.63 -3.56
CA ILE A 36 -4.26 2.17 -3.55
C ILE A 36 -5.47 1.83 -2.69
N LYS A 37 -6.46 1.14 -3.26
CA LYS A 37 -7.66 0.69 -2.58
C LYS A 37 -7.65 -0.82 -2.45
N LEU A 38 -7.86 -1.34 -1.25
CA LEU A 38 -8.11 -2.75 -0.99
C LEU A 38 -9.59 -3.05 -1.13
N ASN A 39 -9.93 -4.19 -1.71
CA ASN A 39 -11.31 -4.66 -1.80
C ASN A 39 -11.88 -5.01 -0.40
N ALA A 40 -13.21 -5.08 -0.31
CA ALA A 40 -13.88 -5.30 0.98
C ALA A 40 -13.55 -6.65 1.62
N ASN A 41 -13.52 -7.70 0.82
CA ASN A 41 -13.20 -9.05 1.29
C ASN A 41 -11.81 -9.11 1.94
N LYS A 42 -10.81 -8.46 1.35
CA LYS A 42 -9.46 -8.43 1.90
C LYS A 42 -9.39 -7.60 3.17
N VAL A 43 -10.12 -6.50 3.25
CA VAL A 43 -10.20 -5.68 4.47
C VAL A 43 -10.80 -6.48 5.62
N ILE A 44 -11.86 -7.26 5.37
CA ILE A 44 -12.47 -8.16 6.36
C ILE A 44 -11.44 -9.19 6.84
N GLU A 45 -10.81 -9.91 5.90
CA GLU A 45 -9.77 -10.91 6.22
C GLU A 45 -8.64 -10.30 7.08
N MET A 46 -8.18 -9.09 6.76
CA MET A 46 -7.14 -8.42 7.52
C MET A 46 -7.60 -7.93 8.90
N ARG A 47 -8.87 -7.56 9.07
CA ARG A 47 -9.44 -7.21 10.37
C ARG A 47 -9.51 -8.45 11.26
N GLU A 48 -9.97 -9.58 10.74
CA GLU A 48 -10.03 -10.87 11.44
C GLU A 48 -8.64 -11.33 11.90
N ASN A 49 -7.63 -11.15 11.05
CA ASN A 49 -6.23 -11.43 11.37
C ASN A 49 -5.55 -10.33 12.22
N GLN A 50 -6.31 -9.35 12.73
CA GLN A 50 -5.83 -8.26 13.58
C GLN A 50 -4.71 -7.39 12.95
N LEU A 51 -4.60 -7.36 11.62
CA LEU A 51 -3.63 -6.56 10.87
C LEU A 51 -4.05 -5.09 10.73
N LEU A 52 -5.35 -4.80 10.88
CA LEU A 52 -5.95 -3.45 10.80
C LEU A 52 -6.50 -2.93 12.13
N GLY A 53 -6.00 -3.47 13.26
CA GLY A 53 -6.39 -3.04 14.60
C GLY A 53 -6.09 -1.56 14.92
N LYS A 54 -6.54 -1.08 16.09
CA LYS A 54 -6.33 0.32 16.54
C LYS A 54 -4.85 0.72 16.41
N GLY A 55 -4.59 1.82 15.72
CA GLY A 55 -3.24 2.39 15.53
C GLY A 55 -2.37 1.70 14.46
N LYS A 56 -2.56 0.40 14.21
CA LYS A 56 -1.71 -0.37 13.26
C LYS A 56 -1.74 0.16 11.84
N LEU A 57 -2.90 0.67 11.42
CA LEU A 57 -3.08 1.26 10.09
C LEU A 57 -2.14 2.45 9.84
N GLN A 58 -1.77 3.19 10.90
CA GLN A 58 -0.90 4.36 10.82
C GLN A 58 0.58 3.99 10.77
N GLU A 59 0.91 2.75 11.07
CA GLU A 59 2.30 2.30 11.08
C GLU A 59 2.77 1.86 9.69
N TYR A 60 1.86 1.49 8.79
CA TYR A 60 2.23 1.06 7.44
C TYR A 60 2.80 2.20 6.61
N THR A 61 3.93 1.90 5.95
CA THR A 61 4.67 2.82 5.07
C THR A 61 4.67 2.38 3.62
N GLU A 62 4.31 1.13 3.35
CA GLU A 62 4.23 0.59 1.98
C GLU A 62 3.20 -0.55 1.87
N ILE A 63 2.72 -0.76 0.65
CA ILE A 63 1.87 -1.89 0.28
C ILE A 63 2.62 -2.73 -0.73
N CYS A 64 2.82 -4.01 -0.41
CA CYS A 64 3.47 -4.96 -1.29
C CYS A 64 2.45 -5.81 -2.02
N LEU A 65 2.34 -5.60 -3.33
CA LEU A 65 1.57 -6.43 -4.24
C LEU A 65 2.33 -7.75 -4.48
N ILE A 66 1.65 -8.86 -4.27
CA ILE A 66 2.16 -10.21 -4.47
C ILE A 66 1.44 -10.84 -5.67
N HIS A 67 2.21 -11.38 -6.60
CA HIS A 67 1.70 -12.18 -7.70
C HIS A 67 2.65 -13.35 -7.98
N ALA A 68 2.18 -14.57 -7.72
CA ALA A 68 3.01 -15.79 -7.76
C ALA A 68 4.31 -15.61 -6.95
N LYS A 69 5.48 -15.69 -7.60
CA LYS A 69 6.80 -15.52 -6.96
C LYS A 69 7.34 -14.08 -7.03
N LYS A 70 6.54 -13.13 -7.52
CA LYS A 70 6.96 -11.72 -7.68
C LYS A 70 6.29 -10.84 -6.65
N ARG A 71 7.04 -9.82 -6.22
CA ARG A 71 6.62 -8.82 -5.24
C ARG A 71 6.97 -7.43 -5.73
N LEU A 72 6.01 -6.52 -5.69
CA LEU A 72 6.22 -5.11 -5.94
C LEU A 72 5.74 -4.31 -4.73
N CYS A 73 6.62 -3.57 -4.09
CA CYS A 73 6.27 -2.72 -2.94
C CYS A 73 6.12 -1.27 -3.37
N ILE A 74 4.93 -0.72 -3.13
CA ILE A 74 4.59 0.66 -3.45
C ILE A 74 4.56 1.46 -2.14
N PRO A 75 5.35 2.53 -2.01
CA PRO A 75 5.32 3.37 -0.83
C PRO A 75 3.96 4.09 -0.73
N ILE A 76 3.48 4.23 0.51
CA ILE A 76 2.27 4.98 0.84
C ILE A 76 2.62 6.12 1.80
N VAL A 77 1.77 7.14 1.84
CA VAL A 77 1.85 8.19 2.85
C VAL A 77 1.47 7.55 4.19
N GLN A 78 2.39 7.55 5.15
CA GLN A 78 2.15 6.99 6.48
C GLN A 78 0.92 7.65 7.12
N GLY A 79 0.04 6.86 7.75
CA GLY A 79 -1.20 7.37 8.34
C GLY A 79 -2.29 7.75 7.35
N SER A 80 -2.08 7.58 6.03
CA SER A 80 -3.11 7.89 5.02
C SER A 80 -4.20 6.84 4.87
N GLY A 81 -4.07 5.68 5.54
CA GLY A 81 -5.07 4.62 5.51
C GLY A 81 -6.42 5.11 6.04
N ARG A 82 -7.46 5.04 5.20
CA ARG A 82 -8.83 5.43 5.55
C ARG A 82 -9.83 4.43 4.97
N TYR A 83 -10.83 4.08 5.77
CA TYR A 83 -11.94 3.29 5.27
C TYR A 83 -12.75 4.11 4.25
N CYS A 84 -13.23 3.44 3.22
CA CYS A 84 -14.01 4.02 2.14
C CYS A 84 -15.16 3.07 1.78
N ASP A 85 -16.16 3.62 1.08
CA ASP A 85 -17.47 3.01 0.78
C ASP A 85 -18.47 3.06 1.94
N HIS A 86 -19.77 3.04 1.59
CA HIS A 86 -20.90 3.31 2.51
C HIS A 86 -20.94 2.34 3.71
N ASP A 87 -20.34 1.15 3.56
CA ASP A 87 -20.24 0.10 4.59
C ASP A 87 -18.84 -0.01 5.23
N ASN A 88 -17.93 0.96 4.99
CA ASN A 88 -16.51 0.85 5.37
C ASN A 88 -15.85 -0.45 4.85
N GLY A 89 -16.32 -0.94 3.69
CA GLY A 89 -15.85 -2.16 3.08
C GLY A 89 -14.42 -1.99 2.57
N GLY A 90 -14.15 -0.94 1.79
CA GLY A 90 -12.84 -0.69 1.22
C GLY A 90 -11.87 -0.01 2.19
N LEU A 91 -10.57 -0.18 1.93
CA LEU A 91 -9.50 0.55 2.63
C LEU A 91 -8.61 1.24 1.60
N ARG A 92 -8.50 2.56 1.67
CA ARG A 92 -7.73 3.37 0.74
C ARG A 92 -6.48 3.93 1.43
N PHE A 93 -5.37 3.94 0.68
CA PHE A 93 -4.12 4.58 1.04
C PHE A 93 -3.69 5.57 -0.03
N SER A 94 -3.07 6.68 0.39
CA SER A 94 -2.51 7.67 -0.52
C SER A 94 -1.08 7.32 -0.89
N VAL A 95 -0.71 7.55 -2.13
CA VAL A 95 0.64 7.37 -2.65
C VAL A 95 1.37 8.73 -2.68
N PRO A 96 2.63 8.83 -2.21
CA PRO A 96 3.39 10.07 -2.19
C PRO A 96 3.53 10.76 -3.56
N ASN A 97 3.61 12.09 -3.56
CA ASN A 97 3.60 12.86 -4.81
C ASN A 97 4.82 12.66 -5.71
N ASN A 98 5.94 12.25 -5.14
CA ASN A 98 7.18 11.94 -5.82
C ASN A 98 7.19 10.56 -6.49
N VAL A 99 6.20 9.70 -6.21
CA VAL A 99 6.10 8.37 -6.81
C VAL A 99 5.41 8.49 -8.16
N ARG A 100 6.16 8.23 -9.23
CA ARG A 100 5.67 8.23 -10.60
C ARG A 100 5.62 6.79 -11.10
N ILE A 101 4.46 6.18 -10.89
CA ILE A 101 4.14 4.85 -11.42
C ILE A 101 3.01 5.06 -12.41
N ALA A 102 3.29 4.87 -13.69
CA ALA A 102 2.28 4.98 -14.74
C ALA A 102 1.46 3.70 -14.85
N LYS A 103 0.21 3.82 -15.31
CA LYS A 103 -0.68 2.66 -15.49
C LYS A 103 -0.10 1.62 -16.44
N ALA A 104 0.62 2.06 -17.48
CA ALA A 104 1.29 1.19 -18.44
C ALA A 104 2.44 0.37 -17.82
N GLU A 105 3.11 0.89 -16.79
CA GLU A 105 4.16 0.16 -16.07
C GLU A 105 3.58 -0.90 -15.14
N MET A 106 2.41 -0.59 -14.56
CA MET A 106 1.66 -1.51 -13.71
C MET A 106 0.90 -2.55 -14.51
N HIS A 107 0.57 -2.26 -15.77
CA HIS A 107 -0.02 -3.25 -16.64
C HIS A 107 0.98 -4.39 -16.85
N ASN A 108 0.58 -5.59 -16.43
CA ASN A 108 1.42 -6.79 -16.51
C ASN A 108 2.78 -6.65 -15.79
N TRP A 109 2.87 -5.86 -14.72
CA TRP A 109 4.11 -5.72 -13.93
C TRP A 109 4.67 -7.08 -13.47
N HIS A 110 3.78 -8.07 -13.28
CA HIS A 110 4.13 -9.42 -12.86
C HIS A 110 4.58 -10.33 -14.01
N LEU A 111 4.43 -9.93 -15.27
CA LEU A 111 4.95 -10.67 -16.44
C LEU A 111 6.39 -10.27 -16.78
N ARG A 112 6.82 -9.08 -16.35
CA ARG A 112 8.22 -8.62 -16.44
C ARG A 112 9.06 -9.30 -15.37
#